data_AF-A0A7X6PT81-F1
#
_entry.id   AF-A0A7X6PT81-F1
#
_cell.length_a   1.000
_cell.length_b   1.000
_cell.length_c   1.000
_cell.angle_alpha   90.00
_cell.angle_beta   90.00
_cell.angle_gamma   90.00
#
_symmetry.space_group_name_H-M   'P 1'
#
loop_
_entity.id
_entity.type
_entity.pdbx_description
1 polymer ?
#
loop_
_entity_poly.entity_id
_entity_poly.type
_entity_poly.pdbx_seq_one_letter_code
_entity_poly.pdbx_strand_id
1 'polypeptide(L)' 'MNLFTELVDIIYPKKCHICLDFLDNSETRLPDICDDCFSGFPELTHPFCPICGVPFASKVEEDHLCEKCIRTRPFYDELR' A
#
# COMPACT_ATOMS: atom_id res chain seq x y z
N MET A 1 -15.53 9.21 25.99
CA MET A 1 -14.95 7.86 26.18
C MET A 1 -16.09 6.89 26.28
N ASN A 2 -16.20 5.97 25.33
CA ASN A 2 -17.26 4.97 25.29
C ASN A 2 -16.65 3.64 25.77
N LEU A 3 -17.09 3.16 26.94
CA LEU A 3 -16.50 1.98 27.60
C LEU A 3 -16.51 0.74 26.68
N PHE A 4 -17.48 0.68 25.76
CA PHE A 4 -17.60 -0.39 24.79
C PHE A 4 -16.42 -0.44 23.80
N THR A 5 -15.94 0.71 23.33
CA THR A 5 -14.78 0.80 22.42
C THR A 5 -13.48 0.35 23.10
N GLU A 6 -13.25 0.75 24.36
CA GLU A 6 -12.06 0.33 25.10
C GLU A 6 -12.05 -1.19 25.35
N LEU A 7 -13.21 -1.78 25.62
CA LEU A 7 -13.34 -3.24 25.74
C LEU A 7 -13.04 -3.94 24.41
N VAL A 8 -13.50 -3.38 23.29
CA VAL A 8 -13.22 -3.91 21.95
C VAL A 8 -11.72 -3.87 21.66
N ASP A 9 -11.02 -2.79 21.99
CA ASP A 9 -9.57 -2.68 21.77
C ASP A 9 -8.76 -3.65 22.64
N ILE A 10 -9.27 -4.08 23.80
CA ILE A 10 -8.65 -5.12 24.63
C ILE A 10 -8.80 -6.51 23.99
N ILE A 11 -9.97 -6.82 23.44
CA ILE A 11 -10.26 -8.13 22.83
C ILE A 11 -9.66 -8.21 21.41
N TYR A 12 -9.68 -7.09 20.69
CA TYR A 12 -9.23 -6.93 19.32
C TYR A 12 -8.20 -5.79 19.24
N PRO A 13 -7.01 -5.99 19.82
CA PRO A 13 -5.96 -4.99 19.78
C PRO A 13 -5.52 -4.73 18.34
N LYS A 14 -5.20 -3.47 18.04
CA LYS A 14 -4.66 -3.08 16.74
C LYS A 14 -3.33 -3.79 16.48
N LYS A 15 -3.22 -4.39 15.31
CA LYS A 15 -2.02 -5.11 14.87
C LYS A 15 -1.69 -4.71 13.44
N CYS A 16 -0.40 -4.71 13.12
CA CYS A 16 0.09 -4.49 11.76
C CYS A 16 -0.45 -5.60 10.85
N HIS A 17 -1.04 -5.24 9.71
CA HIS A 17 -1.56 -6.24 8.76
C HIS A 17 -0.48 -7.07 8.04
N ILE A 18 0.80 -6.74 8.24
CA ILE A 18 1.95 -7.39 7.59
C ILE A 18 2.71 -8.30 8.57
N CYS A 19 3.23 -7.73 9.67
CA CYS A 19 3.99 -8.50 10.66
C CYS A 19 3.17 -9.00 11.85
N LEU A 20 1.92 -8.53 12.02
CA LEU A 20 1.03 -8.84 13.14
C LEU A 20 1.50 -8.35 14.52
N ASP A 21 2.55 -7.53 14.58
CA ASP A 21 2.94 -6.86 15.83
C ASP A 21 1.89 -5.83 16.25
N PHE A 22 1.82 -5.57 17.55
CA PHE A 22 0.91 -4.58 18.12
C PHE A 22 1.27 -3.18 17.61
N LEU A 23 0.25 -2.48 17.10
CA LEU A 23 0.37 -1.07 16.79
C LEU A 23 0.06 -0.29 18.05
N ASP A 24 1.03 0.51 18.47
CA ASP A 24 0.82 1.58 19.41
C ASP A 24 -0.08 2.66 18.77
N ASN A 25 -0.86 3.38 19.58
CA ASN A 25 -1.72 4.46 19.10
C ASN A 25 -0.92 5.72 18.66
N SER A 26 0.35 5.55 18.30
CA SER A 26 1.18 6.59 17.73
C SER A 26 0.71 6.88 16.29
N GLU A 27 0.94 8.10 15.83
CA GLU A 27 0.63 8.48 14.45
C GLU A 27 1.58 7.77 13.49
N THR A 28 1.20 6.58 13.02
CA THR A 28 1.87 5.90 11.91
C THR A 28 1.48 6.54 10.58
N ARG A 29 2.37 6.45 9.57
CA ARG A 29 2.07 6.94 8.20
C ARG A 29 0.84 6.25 7.58
N LEU A 30 0.58 5.00 7.96
CA LEU A 30 -0.62 4.25 7.60
C LEU A 30 -1.23 3.66 8.88
N PRO A 31 -2.55 3.83 9.11
CA PRO A 31 -3.20 3.48 10.38
C PRO A 31 -3.12 1.98 10.75
N ASP A 32 -2.85 1.12 9.76
CA ASP A 32 -2.94 -0.33 9.87
C ASP A 32 -1.58 -1.04 9.59
N ILE A 33 -0.51 -0.27 9.34
CA ILE A 33 0.83 -0.79 9.01
C ILE A 33 1.88 -0.05 9.85
N CYS A 34 2.75 -0.79 10.55
CA CYS A 34 3.83 -0.19 11.33
C CYS A 34 4.89 0.47 10.43
N ASP A 35 5.61 1.46 10.96
CA ASP A 35 6.62 2.19 10.17
C ASP A 35 7.75 1.31 9.65
N ASP A 36 8.14 0.26 10.40
CA ASP A 36 9.15 -0.70 9.96
C ASP A 36 8.69 -1.44 8.70
N CYS A 37 7.46 -1.97 8.72
CA CYS A 37 6.88 -2.64 7.56
C CYS A 37 6.69 -1.66 6.40
N PHE A 38 6.20 -0.45 6.69
CA PHE A 38 5.99 0.59 5.67
C PHE A 38 7.31 1.05 5.03
N SER A 39 8.41 1.11 5.80
CA SER A 39 9.73 1.50 5.29
C SER A 39 10.30 0.52 4.25
N GLY A 40 9.83 -0.73 4.26
CA GLY A 40 10.21 -1.75 3.28
C GLY A 40 9.47 -1.64 1.94
N PHE A 41 8.45 -0.77 1.83
CA PHE A 41 7.75 -0.59 0.56
C PHE A 41 8.62 0.19 -0.42
N PRO A 42 8.87 -0.34 -1.63
CA PRO A 42 9.58 0.41 -2.64
C PRO A 42 8.75 1.63 -3.04
N GLU A 43 9.41 2.78 -3.12
CA GLU A 43 8.82 3.97 -3.73
C GLU A 43 8.54 3.69 -5.21
N LEU A 44 7.35 4.07 -5.68
CA LEU A 44 6.99 3.94 -7.08
C LEU A 44 7.67 5.06 -7.87
N THR A 45 8.76 4.73 -8.54
CA THR A 45 9.51 5.66 -9.39
C THR A 45 9.26 5.38 -10.86
N HIS A 46 9.29 6.44 -11.68
CA HIS A 46 9.28 6.31 -13.14
C HIS A 46 10.46 5.45 -13.65
N PRO A 47 10.29 4.74 -14.77
CA PRO A 47 9.05 4.60 -15.55
C PRO A 47 8.11 3.50 -15.01
N PHE A 48 6.79 3.71 -15.08
CA PHE A 48 5.77 2.71 -14.77
C PHE A 48 4.59 2.73 -15.75
N CYS A 49 3.74 1.70 -15.69
CA CYS A 49 2.51 1.67 -16.49
C CYS A 49 1.45 2.63 -15.90
N PRO A 50 0.97 3.65 -16.63
CA PRO A 50 0.01 4.62 -16.08
C PRO A 50 -1.37 4.01 -15.75
N ILE A 51 -1.66 2.80 -16.26
CA ILE A 51 -2.89 2.07 -15.96
C ILE A 51 -2.74 1.26 -14.68
N CYS A 52 -1.76 0.35 -14.61
CA CYS A 52 -1.68 -0.63 -13.51
C CYS A 52 -0.52 -0.39 -12.52
N GLY A 53 0.34 0.60 -12.75
CA GLY A 53 1.44 0.97 -11.86
C GLY A 53 2.63 0.00 -11.84
N VAL A 54 2.67 -1.00 -12.73
CA VAL A 54 3.84 -1.91 -12.77
C VAL A 54 5.09 -1.12 -13.18
N PRO A 55 6.18 -1.16 -12.39
CA PRO A 55 7.43 -0.47 -12.72
C PRO A 55 8.17 -1.22 -13.83
N PHE A 56 8.91 -0.50 -14.66
CA PHE A 56 9.79 -1.11 -15.66
C PHE A 56 11.25 -1.12 -15.19
N ALA A 57 11.95 -2.23 -15.45
CA ALA A 57 13.38 -2.35 -15.15
C ALA A 57 14.29 -1.57 -16.14
N SER A 58 13.71 -0.91 -17.15
CA SER A 58 14.46 -0.29 -18.25
C SER A 58 14.88 1.14 -17.93
N LYS A 59 15.98 1.60 -18.56
CA LYS A 59 16.46 3.00 -18.49
C LYS A 59 15.65 3.99 -19.34
N VAL A 60 14.50 3.60 -19.87
CA VAL A 60 13.63 4.53 -20.61
C VAL A 60 13.02 5.48 -19.58
N GLU A 61 13.08 6.79 -19.82
CA GLU A 61 12.63 7.77 -18.83
C GLU A 61 11.10 7.95 -18.83
N GLU A 62 10.41 7.51 -19.88
CA GLU A 62 8.98 7.78 -20.07
C GLU A 62 8.08 6.61 -19.65
N ASP A 63 6.97 6.96 -19.00
CA ASP A 63 5.87 6.05 -18.71
C ASP A 63 5.23 5.54 -20.00
N HIS A 64 4.87 4.26 -19.99
CA HIS A 64 4.27 3.61 -21.15
C HIS A 64 3.41 2.42 -20.72
N LEU A 65 2.52 1.97 -21.60
CA LEU A 65 1.64 0.85 -21.28
C LEU A 65 2.44 -0.46 -21.23
N CYS A 66 2.24 -1.24 -20.17
CA CYS A 66 2.80 -2.58 -20.12
C CYS A 66 2.07 -3.53 -21.08
N GLU A 67 2.74 -4.61 -21.48
CA GLU A 67 2.18 -5.65 -22.38
C GLU A 67 0.82 -6.15 -21.89
N LYS A 68 0.66 -6.37 -20.58
CA LYS A 68 -0.57 -6.86 -19.98
C LYS A 68 -1.73 -5.89 -20.19
N CYS A 69 -1.53 -4.59 -19.98
CA CYS A 69 -2.55 -3.57 -20.18
C CYS A 69 -2.87 -3.33 -21.66
N ILE A 70 -1.91 -3.55 -22.57
CA ILE A 70 -2.15 -3.53 -24.02
C ILE A 70 -3.05 -4.70 -24.43
N ARG A 71 -2.75 -5.92 -23.95
CA ARG A 71 -3.47 -7.13 -24.35
C ARG A 71 -4.84 -7.28 -23.69
N THR A 72 -4.94 -6.89 -22.42
CA THR A 72 -6.15 -7.06 -21.62
C THR A 72 -6.26 -5.90 -20.65
N ARG A 73 -7.03 -4.88 -21.04
CA ARG A 73 -7.29 -3.75 -20.17
C ARG A 73 -8.00 -4.21 -18.89
N PRO A 74 -7.56 -3.73 -17.72
CA PRO A 74 -8.28 -3.95 -16.48
C PRO A 74 -9.59 -3.14 -16.46
N PHE A 75 -10.45 -3.41 -15.47
CA PHE A 75 -11.73 -2.70 -15.27
C PHE A 75 -11.56 -1.30 -14.62
N TYR A 76 -10.39 -0.69 -14.81
CA TYR A 76 -10.03 0.64 -14.33
C TYR A 76 -9.15 1.33 -15.37
N ASP A 77 -9.16 2.66 -15.34
CA ASP A 77 -8.53 3.46 -16.40
C ASP A 77 -7.11 3.93 -16.06
N GLU A 78 -6.79 4.12 -14.77
CA GLU A 78 -5.51 4.69 -14.32
C GLU A 78 -5.15 4.26 -12.89
N LEU A 79 -3.87 4.36 -12.55
CA LEU A 79 -3.37 4.26 -11.18
C LEU A 79 -3.73 5.56 -10.43
N ARG A 80 -4.47 5.48 -9.32
CA ARG A 80 -4.82 6.61 -8.45
C ARG A 80 -4.17 6.51 -7.09
#